data_AF-A0AAX2ZA89-F1
#
_entry.id   AF-A0AAX2ZA89-F1
#
_cell.length_a   1.000
_cell.length_b   1.000
_cell.length_c   1.000
_cell.angle_alpha   90.00
_cell.angle_beta   90.00
_cell.angle_gamma   90.00
#
_symmetry.space_group_name_H-M   'P 1'
#
loop_
_entity.id
_entity.type
_entity.pdbx_description
1 polymer ?
#
loop_
_entity_poly.entity_id
_entity_poly.type
_entity_poly.pdbx_seq_one_letter_code
_entity_poly.pdbx_strand_id
1 'polypeptide(L)'
;MSRKIAYGGILLSLNSILLLLVNIVPINTLFLLGLASLPISIVIMEYGPKAGIIFYIGSVLLSFMIMANKAQWILYIFTFGIYGLVKYIIEKDRSFIQEYILKIIVANILIIFAYIILKQFVYIPVNIFTILIFEIAFIVYDFVYSQFIDFYNDKLRKFVKR
;
A
#
# COMPACT_ATOMS: atom_id res chain seq x y z
N MET A 1 -4.00 21.36 14.76
CA MET A 1 -3.65 21.02 13.35
C MET A 1 -2.16 20.74 13.17
N SER A 2 -1.26 21.55 13.73
CA SER A 2 0.19 21.48 13.47
C SER A 2 0.83 20.11 13.76
N ARG A 3 0.47 19.46 14.88
CA ARG A 3 0.98 18.12 15.26
C ARG A 3 0.61 17.03 14.24
N LYS A 4 -0.61 17.08 13.68
CA LYS A 4 -1.08 16.12 12.67
C LYS A 4 -0.29 16.26 11.36
N ILE A 5 -0.01 17.49 10.95
CA ILE A 5 0.77 17.77 9.74
C ILE A 5 2.23 17.35 9.94
N ALA A 6 2.83 17.67 11.09
CA ALA A 6 4.19 17.27 11.42
C ALA A 6 4.37 15.75 11.46
N TYR A 7 3.48 15.03 12.14
CA TYR A 7 3.52 13.56 12.20
C TYR A 7 3.31 12.93 10.82
N GLY A 8 2.37 13.46 10.04
CA GLY A 8 2.19 13.08 8.63
C GLY A 8 3.47 13.29 7.82
N GLY A 9 4.18 14.41 8.00
CA GLY A 9 5.46 14.66 7.34
C GLY A 9 6.55 13.64 7.71
N ILE A 10 6.65 13.26 8.98
CA ILE A 10 7.61 12.25 9.46
C ILE A 10 7.30 10.87 8.87
N LEU A 11 6.02 10.48 8.82
CA LEU A 11 5.64 9.22 8.19
C LEU A 11 5.84 9.24 6.68
N LEU A 12 5.69 10.41 6.05
CA LEU A 12 5.87 10.59 4.61
C LEU A 12 7.35 10.51 4.24
N SER A 13 8.25 11.03 5.08
CA SER A 13 9.69 10.85 4.89
C SER A 13 10.10 9.39 5.08
N LEU A 14 9.56 8.68 6.07
CA LEU A 14 9.79 7.24 6.23
C LEU A 14 9.31 6.45 5.00
N ASN A 15 8.08 6.70 4.54
CA ASN A 15 7.55 6.12 3.29
C ASN A 15 8.49 6.41 2.11
N SER A 16 8.95 7.65 1.96
CA SER A 16 9.84 8.06 0.88
C SER A 16 11.20 7.36 0.96
N ILE A 17 11.77 7.17 2.16
CA ILE A 17 13.02 6.43 2.36
C ILE A 17 12.85 4.97 1.91
N LEU A 18 11.74 4.31 2.27
CA LEU A 18 11.45 2.94 1.85
C LEU A 18 11.35 2.83 0.31
N LEU A 19 10.69 3.80 -0.33
CA LEU A 19 10.59 3.86 -1.79
C LEU A 19 11.91 4.22 -2.47
N LEU A 20 12.80 4.95 -1.79
CA LEU A 20 14.14 5.23 -2.31
C LEU A 20 15.03 3.98 -2.26
N LEU A 21 14.87 3.14 -1.23
CA LEU A 21 15.58 1.86 -1.12
C LEU A 21 15.25 0.90 -2.28
N VAL A 22 14.06 1.02 -2.87
CA VAL A 22 13.67 0.23 -4.06
C VAL A 22 14.61 0.48 -5.25
N ASN A 23 15.18 1.69 -5.37
CA ASN A 23 16.15 1.98 -6.43
C ASN A 23 17.51 1.29 -6.21
N ILE A 24 17.83 0.96 -4.95
CA ILE A 24 19.15 0.43 -4.55
C ILE A 24 19.11 -1.10 -4.44
N VAL A 25 18.00 -1.65 -3.94
CA VAL A 25 17.83 -3.08 -3.68
C VAL A 25 17.06 -3.73 -4.83
N PRO A 26 17.72 -4.48 -5.72
CA PRO A 26 17.06 -5.11 -6.87
C PRO A 26 16.26 -6.37 -6.49
N ILE A 27 16.49 -6.91 -5.29
CA ILE A 27 15.85 -8.13 -4.80
C ILE A 27 14.66 -7.76 -3.90
N ASN A 28 13.57 -8.53 -3.95
CA ASN A 28 12.40 -8.37 -3.08
C ASN A 28 11.77 -6.97 -3.13
N THR A 29 11.80 -6.30 -4.28
CA THR A 29 11.18 -4.98 -4.46
C THR A 29 9.71 -4.94 -4.03
N LEU A 30 8.95 -5.99 -4.32
CA LEU A 30 7.53 -6.10 -3.90
C LEU A 30 7.36 -6.02 -2.38
N PHE A 31 8.30 -6.58 -1.62
CA PHE A 31 8.28 -6.50 -0.16
C PHE A 31 8.52 -5.06 0.32
N LEU A 32 9.49 -4.35 -0.27
CA LEU A 32 9.74 -2.93 0.04
C LEU A 32 8.55 -2.04 -0.30
N LEU A 33 7.87 -2.29 -1.43
CA LEU A 33 6.64 -1.59 -1.80
C LEU A 33 5.50 -1.87 -0.81
N GLY A 34 5.37 -3.11 -0.35
CA GLY A 34 4.44 -3.48 0.70
C GLY A 34 4.75 -2.84 2.04
N LEU A 35 6.03 -2.71 2.42
CA LEU A 35 6.42 -1.98 3.63
C LEU A 35 6.12 -0.48 3.50
N ALA A 36 6.33 0.10 2.32
CA ALA A 36 6.04 1.50 2.06
C ALA A 36 4.54 1.82 2.18
N SER A 37 3.63 0.87 1.97
CA SER A 37 2.19 1.12 2.15
C SER A 37 1.74 1.13 3.62
N LEU A 38 2.54 0.61 4.56
CA LEU A 38 2.19 0.56 5.98
C LEU A 38 2.04 1.97 6.61
N PRO A 39 2.94 2.94 6.40
CA PRO A 39 2.74 4.32 6.86
C PRO A 39 1.38 4.93 6.50
N ILE A 40 0.81 4.58 5.35
CA ILE A 40 -0.51 5.06 4.91
C ILE A 40 -1.60 4.56 5.86
N SER A 41 -1.57 3.26 6.23
CA SER A 41 -2.49 2.71 7.23
C SER A 41 -2.35 3.37 8.60
N ILE A 42 -1.13 3.68 9.04
CA ILE A 42 -0.89 4.38 10.32
C ILE A 42 -1.60 5.72 10.32
N VAL A 43 -1.49 6.49 9.24
CA VAL A 43 -2.16 7.79 9.12
C VAL A 43 -3.68 7.65 9.11
N ILE A 44 -4.21 6.63 8.43
CA ILE A 44 -5.65 6.33 8.43
C ILE A 44 -6.13 6.01 9.85
N MET A 45 -5.40 5.18 10.60
CA MET A 45 -5.75 4.77 11.96
C MET A 45 -5.70 5.93 12.98
N GLU A 46 -4.73 6.84 12.86
CA GLU A 46 -4.58 7.95 13.80
C GLU A 46 -5.47 9.16 13.46
N TYR A 47 -5.62 9.47 12.18
CA TYR A 47 -6.21 10.74 11.76
C TYR A 47 -7.38 10.60 10.78
N GLY A 48 -7.81 9.38 10.52
CA GLY A 48 -8.98 9.03 9.71
C GLY A 48 -8.70 8.96 8.19
N PRO A 49 -9.68 8.49 7.41
CA PRO A 49 -9.53 8.22 5.98
C PRO A 49 -9.21 9.47 5.15
N LYS A 50 -9.77 10.64 5.52
CA LYS A 50 -9.46 11.91 4.83
C LYS A 50 -7.98 12.27 4.91
N ALA A 51 -7.34 12.02 6.06
CA ALA A 51 -5.91 12.25 6.22
C ALA A 51 -5.09 11.22 5.43
N GLY A 52 -5.54 9.97 5.40
CA GLY A 52 -4.94 8.91 4.58
C GLY A 52 -4.93 9.26 3.09
N ILE A 53 -6.03 9.81 2.55
CA ILE A 53 -6.09 10.25 1.14
C ILE A 53 -5.06 11.35 0.86
N ILE A 54 -4.98 12.38 1.72
CA ILE A 54 -4.02 13.46 1.57
C ILE A 54 -2.57 12.92 1.63
N PHE A 55 -2.31 12.02 2.57
CA PHE A 55 -0.99 11.38 2.70
C PHE A 55 -0.66 10.52 1.48
N TYR A 56 -1.61 9.74 0.98
CA TYR A 56 -1.46 8.93 -0.21
C TYR A 56 -1.11 9.79 -1.43
N ILE A 57 -1.83 10.89 -1.67
CA ILE A 57 -1.53 11.85 -2.74
C ILE A 57 -0.12 12.44 -2.56
N GLY A 58 0.25 12.83 -1.35
CA GLY A 58 1.61 13.28 -1.04
C GLY A 58 2.66 12.22 -1.37
N SER A 59 2.40 10.96 -1.01
CA SER A 59 3.31 9.84 -1.28
C SER A 59 3.44 9.57 -2.77
N VAL A 60 2.36 9.66 -3.54
CA VAL A 60 2.33 9.52 -4.99
C VAL A 60 3.21 10.58 -5.66
N LEU A 61 3.07 11.84 -5.25
CA LEU A 61 3.83 12.96 -5.81
C LEU A 61 5.32 12.86 -5.47
N LEU A 62 5.67 12.58 -4.21
CA LEU A 62 7.07 12.41 -3.80
C LEU A 62 7.70 11.18 -4.44
N SER A 63 6.99 10.04 -4.42
CA SER A 63 7.46 8.80 -5.03
C SER A 63 7.73 8.96 -6.53
N PHE A 64 6.96 9.79 -7.23
CA PHE A 64 7.20 10.08 -8.64
C PHE A 64 8.57 10.74 -8.87
N MET A 65 9.00 11.61 -7.96
CA MET A 65 10.28 12.30 -8.08
C MET A 65 11.47 11.40 -7.70
N ILE A 66 11.32 10.56 -6.67
CA ILE A 66 12.42 9.77 -6.11
C ILE A 66 12.59 8.39 -6.77
N MET A 67 11.51 7.75 -7.26
CA MET A 67 11.61 6.42 -7.86
C MET A 67 12.11 6.53 -9.30
N ALA A 68 13.23 5.88 -9.59
CA ALA A 68 13.83 5.87 -10.92
C ALA A 68 13.00 5.02 -11.88
N ASN A 69 12.57 3.84 -11.43
CA ASN A 69 11.77 2.93 -12.24
C ASN A 69 10.28 3.28 -12.17
N LYS A 70 9.75 3.82 -13.28
CA LYS A 70 8.33 4.21 -13.37
C LYS A 70 7.36 3.02 -13.38
N ALA A 71 7.81 1.83 -13.81
CA ALA A 71 6.96 0.64 -13.72
C ALA A 71 6.69 0.25 -12.25
N GLN A 72 7.71 0.30 -11.40
CA GLN A 72 7.58 0.04 -9.96
C GLN A 72 6.76 1.13 -9.27
N TRP A 73 6.87 2.39 -9.71
CA TRP A 73 6.04 3.49 -9.23
C TRP A 73 4.56 3.30 -9.59
N ILE A 74 4.24 2.87 -10.81
CA ILE A 74 2.87 2.51 -11.23
C ILE A 74 2.33 1.38 -10.36
N LEU A 75 3.12 0.32 -10.13
CA LEU A 75 2.73 -0.76 -9.22
C LEU A 75 2.46 -0.22 -7.82
N TYR A 76 3.35 0.59 -7.25
CA TYR A 76 3.15 1.19 -5.94
C TYR A 76 1.81 1.93 -5.84
N ILE A 77 1.48 2.79 -6.80
CA ILE A 77 0.26 3.61 -6.74
C ILE A 77 -0.98 2.75 -6.86
N PHE A 78 -1.05 1.93 -7.91
CA PHE A 78 -2.27 1.25 -8.27
C PHE A 78 -2.52 -0.01 -7.44
N THR A 79 -1.52 -0.57 -6.76
CA THR A 79 -1.72 -1.74 -5.90
C THR A 79 -1.43 -1.41 -4.44
N PHE A 80 -0.17 -1.23 -4.06
CA PHE A 80 0.23 -1.18 -2.65
C PHE A 80 -0.27 0.06 -1.90
N GLY A 81 -0.06 1.24 -2.47
CA GLY A 81 -0.34 2.53 -1.84
C GLY A 81 -1.83 2.78 -1.64
N ILE A 82 -2.66 2.44 -2.63
CA ILE A 82 -4.11 2.61 -2.51
C ILE A 82 -4.75 1.54 -1.60
N TYR A 83 -4.09 0.40 -1.41
CA TYR A 83 -4.65 -0.72 -0.67
C TYR A 83 -5.04 -0.39 0.77
N GLY A 84 -4.23 0.41 1.49
CA GLY A 84 -4.56 0.80 2.87
C GLY A 84 -5.90 1.54 2.98
N LEU A 85 -6.24 2.37 1.98
CA LEU A 85 -7.53 3.06 1.90
C LEU A 85 -8.66 2.10 1.52
N VAL A 86 -8.41 1.23 0.54
CA VAL A 86 -9.36 0.20 0.10
C VAL A 86 -9.74 -0.70 1.26
N LYS A 87 -8.74 -1.23 1.98
CA LYS A 87 -8.91 -2.11 3.13
C LYS A 87 -9.77 -1.45 4.20
N TYR A 88 -9.46 -0.21 4.57
CA TYR A 88 -10.28 0.56 5.52
C TYR A 88 -11.74 0.68 5.09
N ILE A 89 -12.02 0.88 3.79
CA ILE A 89 -13.39 0.99 3.27
C ILE A 89 -14.08 -0.37 3.25
N ILE A 90 -13.36 -1.45 2.91
CA ILE A 90 -13.92 -2.81 2.79
C ILE A 90 -14.27 -3.40 4.16
N GLU A 91 -13.37 -3.27 5.14
CA GLU A 91 -13.52 -3.82 6.49
C GLU A 91 -14.56 -3.07 7.33
N LYS A 92 -14.97 -1.89 6.88
CA LYS A 92 -15.98 -1.10 7.55
C LYS A 92 -17.38 -1.72 7.36
N ASP A 93 -17.99 -2.15 8.46
CA ASP A 93 -19.39 -2.57 8.59
C ASP A 93 -19.80 -3.77 7.69
N ARG A 94 -18.92 -4.76 7.50
CA ARG A 94 -19.20 -5.96 6.68
C ARG A 94 -18.92 -7.27 7.41
N SER A 95 -19.56 -8.34 6.94
CA SER A 95 -19.27 -9.69 7.41
C SER A 95 -17.98 -10.22 6.79
N PHE A 96 -17.32 -11.15 7.50
CA PHE A 96 -16.03 -11.73 7.09
C PHE A 96 -16.03 -12.26 5.64
N ILE A 97 -17.09 -12.94 5.22
CA ILE A 97 -17.22 -13.50 3.87
C ILE A 97 -17.30 -12.38 2.82
N GLN A 98 -18.11 -11.35 3.07
CA GLN A 98 -18.27 -10.23 2.14
C GLN A 98 -16.98 -9.42 2.00
N GLU A 99 -16.29 -9.21 3.11
CA GLU A 99 -15.00 -8.52 3.15
C GLU A 99 -13.95 -9.23 2.29
N TYR A 100 -13.79 -10.54 2.46
CA TYR A 100 -12.80 -11.32 1.73
C TYR A 100 -13.07 -11.38 0.22
N ILE A 101 -14.34 -11.57 -0.16
CA ILE A 101 -14.74 -11.55 -1.58
C ILE A 101 -14.45 -10.18 -2.21
N LEU A 102 -14.81 -9.09 -1.52
CA LEU A 102 -14.54 -7.74 -2.01
C LEU A 102 -13.04 -7.45 -2.11
N LYS A 103 -12.23 -7.90 -1.16
CA LYS A 103 -10.76 -7.76 -1.20
C LYS A 103 -10.18 -8.40 -2.46
N ILE A 104 -10.56 -9.64 -2.77
CA ILE A 104 -10.09 -10.35 -3.97
C ILE A 104 -10.53 -9.65 -5.25
N ILE A 105 -11.80 -9.24 -5.33
CA ILE A 105 -12.33 -8.53 -6.52
C ILE A 105 -11.56 -7.23 -6.74
N VAL A 106 -11.35 -6.42 -5.70
CA VAL A 106 -10.65 -5.15 -5.83
C VAL A 106 -9.17 -5.37 -6.16
N ALA A 107 -8.50 -6.34 -5.55
CA ALA A 107 -7.11 -6.68 -5.88
C ALA A 107 -6.93 -7.04 -7.35
N ASN A 108 -7.84 -7.85 -7.90
CA ASN A 108 -7.88 -8.20 -9.31
C ASN A 108 -8.10 -6.99 -10.22
N ILE A 109 -9.06 -6.12 -9.88
CA ILE A 109 -9.31 -4.90 -10.66
C ILE A 109 -8.07 -4.00 -10.67
N LEU A 110 -7.45 -3.80 -9.50
CA LEU A 110 -6.27 -2.96 -9.36
C LEU A 110 -5.06 -3.48 -10.14
N ILE A 111 -4.79 -4.81 -10.09
CA ILE A 111 -3.67 -5.38 -10.83
C ILE A 111 -3.93 -5.40 -12.35
N ILE A 112 -5.18 -5.63 -12.79
CA ILE A 112 -5.57 -5.54 -14.20
C ILE A 112 -5.34 -4.12 -14.71
N PHE A 113 -5.75 -3.11 -13.92
CA PHE A 113 -5.54 -1.72 -14.27
C PHE A 113 -4.06 -1.38 -14.38
N ALA A 114 -3.25 -1.80 -13.40
CA ALA A 114 -1.80 -1.64 -13.44
C ALA A 114 -1.18 -2.35 -14.66
N TYR A 115 -1.62 -3.57 -14.99
CA TYR A 115 -1.15 -4.34 -16.14
C TYR A 115 -1.47 -3.66 -17.47
N ILE A 116 -2.67 -3.10 -17.64
CA ILE A 116 -3.07 -2.39 -18.87
C ILE A 116 -2.15 -1.19 -19.15
N ILE A 117 -1.72 -0.49 -18.10
CA ILE A 117 -0.78 0.62 -18.22
C ILE A 117 0.63 0.09 -18.50
N LEU A 118 1.09 -0.89 -17.71
CA LEU A 118 2.47 -1.40 -17.79
C LEU A 118 2.79 -2.12 -19.09
N LYS A 119 1.82 -2.84 -19.68
CA LYS A 119 2.02 -3.57 -20.95
C LYS A 119 2.40 -2.66 -22.13
N GLN A 120 2.14 -1.35 -22.03
CA GLN A 120 2.54 -0.37 -23.04
C GLN A 120 4.05 -0.09 -23.01
N PHE A 121 4.70 -0.31 -21.87
CA PHE A 121 6.11 -0.01 -21.65
C PHE A 121 6.98 -1.27 -21.59
N VAL A 122 6.43 -2.37 -21.06
CA VAL A 122 7.15 -3.62 -20.81
C VAL A 122 6.29 -4.81 -21.20
N TYR A 123 6.86 -5.76 -21.95
CA TYR A 123 6.21 -7.04 -22.19
C TYR A 123 6.24 -7.89 -20.92
N ILE A 124 5.06 -8.20 -20.38
CA ILE A 124 4.90 -9.05 -19.19
C ILE A 124 4.14 -10.30 -19.64
N PRO A 125 4.77 -11.49 -19.65
CA PRO A 125 4.07 -12.72 -20.01
C PRO A 125 3.04 -13.05 -18.92
N VAL A 126 1.76 -13.12 -19.32
CA VAL A 126 0.66 -13.49 -18.42
C VAL A 126 0.29 -14.95 -18.67
N ASN A 127 0.49 -15.79 -17.67
CA ASN A 127 0.14 -17.21 -17.68
C ASN A 127 -0.78 -17.54 -16.50
N ILE A 128 -1.41 -18.73 -16.52
CA ILE A 128 -2.23 -19.20 -15.40
C ILE A 128 -1.44 -19.21 -14.08
N PHE A 129 -0.15 -19.57 -14.15
CA PHE A 129 0.75 -19.59 -13.00
C PHE A 129 1.00 -18.18 -12.42
N THR A 130 1.15 -17.15 -13.25
CA THR A 130 1.38 -15.78 -12.75
C THR A 130 0.16 -15.24 -12.01
N ILE A 131 -1.04 -15.60 -12.48
CA ILE A 131 -2.30 -15.24 -11.81
C ILE A 131 -2.41 -15.95 -10.46
N LEU A 132 -2.15 -17.26 -10.41
CA LEU A 132 -2.16 -18.03 -9.17
C LEU A 132 -1.16 -17.51 -8.14
N ILE A 133 0.07 -17.18 -8.58
CA ILE A 133 1.10 -16.60 -7.71
C ILE A 133 0.65 -15.25 -7.16
N PHE A 134 0.02 -14.41 -7.98
CA PHE A 134 -0.50 -13.11 -7.55
C PHE A 134 -1.57 -13.27 -6.46
N GLU A 135 -2.54 -14.17 -6.65
CA GLU A 135 -3.60 -14.41 -5.65
C GLU A 135 -3.02 -14.89 -4.32
N ILE A 136 -2.10 -15.87 -4.36
CA ILE A 136 -1.42 -16.36 -3.15
C ILE A 136 -0.64 -15.22 -2.48
N ALA A 137 0.12 -14.45 -3.24
CA ALA A 137 0.88 -13.32 -2.73
C ALA A 137 -0.03 -12.24 -2.12
N PHE A 138 -1.19 -11.98 -2.73
CA PHE A 138 -2.17 -11.03 -2.23
C PHE A 138 -2.77 -11.48 -0.90
N ILE A 139 -3.12 -12.76 -0.76
CA ILE A 139 -3.63 -13.32 0.49
C ILE A 139 -2.60 -13.19 1.61
N VAL A 140 -1.33 -13.53 1.32
CA VAL A 140 -0.23 -13.37 2.28
C VAL A 140 -0.05 -11.89 2.65
N TYR A 141 -0.10 -11.01 1.66
CA TYR A 141 0.01 -9.56 1.88
C TYR A 141 -1.13 -9.03 2.75
N ASP A 142 -2.40 -9.36 2.48
CA ASP A 142 -3.53 -8.92 3.32
C ASP A 142 -3.40 -9.42 4.76
N PHE A 143 -3.03 -10.69 4.94
CA PHE A 143 -2.81 -11.28 6.26
C PHE A 143 -1.73 -10.52 7.04
N VAL A 144 -0.55 -10.30 6.43
CA VAL A 144 0.54 -9.53 7.06
C VAL A 144 0.11 -8.10 7.35
N TYR A 145 -0.68 -7.49 6.45
CA TYR A 145 -1.20 -6.14 6.64
C TYR A 145 -2.17 -6.05 7.83
N SER A 146 -3.05 -7.05 8.02
CA SER A 146 -3.94 -7.12 9.20
C SER A 146 -3.12 -7.28 10.48
N GLN A 147 -2.17 -8.21 10.51
CA GLN A 147 -1.28 -8.41 11.65
C GLN A 147 -0.50 -7.14 12.03
N PHE A 148 -0.08 -6.36 11.03
CA PHE A 148 0.56 -5.08 11.26
C PHE A 148 -0.39 -4.06 11.90
N ILE A 149 -1.64 -3.96 11.42
CA ILE A 149 -2.66 -3.07 11.98
C ILE A 149 -2.92 -3.42 13.44
N ASP A 150 -3.08 -4.72 13.75
CA ASP A 150 -3.32 -5.20 15.12
C ASP A 150 -2.13 -4.88 16.02
N PHE A 151 -0.91 -5.21 15.57
CA PHE A 151 0.33 -4.88 16.29
C PHE A 151 0.47 -3.37 16.55
N TYR A 152 0.13 -2.54 15.56
CA TYR A 152 0.16 -1.10 15.69
C TYR A 152 -0.83 -0.63 16.77
N ASN A 153 -2.08 -1.11 16.73
CA ASN A 153 -3.11 -0.73 17.69
C ASN A 153 -2.78 -1.16 19.13
N ASP A 154 -2.26 -2.37 19.32
CA ASP A 154 -2.03 -2.94 20.65
C ASP A 154 -0.77 -2.40 21.33
N LYS A 155 0.31 -2.23 20.55
CA LYS A 155 1.65 -1.92 21.08
C LYS A 155 2.10 -0.50 20.75
N LEU A 156 1.99 -0.08 19.49
CA LEU A 156 2.61 1.17 19.03
C LEU A 156 1.77 2.41 19.32
N ARG A 157 0.44 2.30 19.24
CA ARG A 157 -0.48 3.43 19.43
C ARG A 157 -0.32 4.13 20.78
N LYS A 158 0.11 3.39 21.81
CA LYS A 158 0.39 3.90 23.16
C LYS A 158 1.56 4.90 23.20
N PHE A 159 2.52 4.78 22.28
CA PHE A 159 3.66 5.69 22.19
C PHE A 159 3.34 6.96 21.38
N VAL A 160 2.37 6.90 20.47
CA VAL A 160 2.01 8.03 19.58
C VAL A 160 1.06 9.02 20.26
N LYS A 161 0.17 8.53 21.14
CA LYS A 161 -0.84 9.34 21.85
C LYS A 161 -0.36 10.05 23.12
N ARG A 162 0.93 9.95 23.48
CA ARG A 162 1.51 10.76 24.58
C ARG A 162 1.75 12.21 24.15
#